data_AF-E9IQQ2-F1
#
_entry.id   AF-E9IQQ2-F1
#
_cell.length_a   1.000
_cell.length_b   1.000
_cell.length_c   1.000
_cell.angle_alpha   90.00
_cell.angle_beta   90.00
_cell.angle_gamma   90.00
#
_symmetry.space_group_name_H-M   'P 1'
#
loop_
_entity.id
_entity.type
_entity.pdbx_description
1 polymer ?
#
loop_
_entity_poly.entity_id
_entity_poly.type
_entity_poly.pdbx_seq_one_letter_code
_entity_poly.pdbx_strand_id
1 'polypeptide(L)'
;TDYAVAVFHEGLLNKKYECYLEPHTRLPMIYIEDCLSALFQFLNTPDRLLRRRVYNVTAMSFTPEELFNELFKYIPDLKITYKPDKRQHI
;
A
#
# COMPACT_ATOMS: atom_id res chain seq x y z
N THR A 1 -0.57 -2.42 6.36
CA THR A 1 0.07 -3.31 5.36
C THR A 1 1.47 -2.77 5.15
N ASP A 2 2.39 -3.29 5.94
CA ASP A 2 3.67 -2.58 6.14
C ASP A 2 4.66 -2.89 5.02
N TYR A 3 4.41 -3.94 4.23
CA TYR A 3 5.29 -4.33 3.11
C TYR A 3 5.50 -3.21 2.10
N ALA A 4 4.44 -2.45 1.80
CA ALA A 4 4.49 -1.40 0.79
C ALA A 4 5.35 -0.22 1.24
N VAL A 5 5.53 -0.01 2.54
CA VAL A 5 6.41 1.02 3.12
C VAL A 5 7.80 0.45 3.37
N ALA A 6 7.89 -0.78 3.90
CA ALA A 6 9.13 -1.46 4.21
C ALA A 6 10.03 -1.63 2.98
N VAL A 7 9.46 -1.92 1.80
CA VAL A 7 10.23 -2.02 0.55
C VAL A 7 10.93 -0.71 0.18
N PHE A 8 10.33 0.46 0.45
CA PHE A 8 11.00 1.74 0.18
C PHE A 8 12.17 1.95 1.15
N HIS A 9 11.99 1.66 2.44
CA HIS A 9 13.06 1.81 3.42
C HIS A 9 14.23 0.83 3.16
N GLU A 10 13.95 -0.47 3.06
CA GLU A 10 15.01 -1.47 2.86
C GLU A 10 15.58 -1.45 1.44
N GLY A 11 14.74 -1.16 0.44
CA GLY A 11 15.16 -1.05 -0.95
C GLY A 11 16.09 0.14 -1.19
N LEU A 12 15.85 1.28 -0.53
CA LEU A 12 16.75 2.45 -0.62
C LEU A 12 18.04 2.25 0.17
N LEU A 13 17.98 1.64 1.36
CA LEU A 13 19.16 1.49 2.23
C LEU A 13 20.04 0.29 1.84
N ASN A 14 19.44 -0.87 1.66
CA ASN A 14 20.15 -2.15 1.53
C ASN A 14 20.07 -2.73 0.11
N LYS A 15 19.28 -2.13 -0.80
CA LYS A 15 18.97 -2.66 -2.15
C LYS A 15 18.46 -4.10 -2.14
N LYS A 16 17.91 -4.55 -1.01
CA LYS A 16 17.37 -5.90 -0.82
C LYS A 16 16.13 -5.81 0.05
N TYR A 17 15.12 -6.60 -0.28
CA TYR A 17 13.87 -6.69 0.49
C TYR A 17 13.28 -8.10 0.41
N GLU A 18 12.85 -8.64 1.55
CA GLU A 18 12.11 -9.91 1.61
C GLU A 18 10.62 -9.63 1.88
N CYS A 19 9.78 -9.83 0.86
CA CYS A 19 8.34 -9.63 0.96
C CYS A 19 7.67 -10.84 1.64
N TYR A 20 6.89 -10.56 2.69
CA TYR A 20 6.13 -11.58 3.44
C TYR A 20 4.77 -11.95 2.82
N LEU A 21 4.43 -11.36 1.67
CA LEU A 21 3.19 -11.65 0.93
C LEU A 21 3.51 -12.42 -0.35
N GLU A 22 2.51 -13.15 -0.86
CA GLU A 22 2.59 -13.73 -2.20
C GLU A 22 2.61 -12.62 -3.28
N PRO A 23 3.34 -12.83 -4.39
CA PRO A 23 3.48 -11.84 -5.46
C PRO A 23 2.15 -11.37 -6.03
N HIS A 24 1.13 -12.24 -6.03
CA HIS A 24 -0.20 -12.00 -6.59
C HIS A 24 -1.24 -11.52 -5.56
N THR A 25 -0.85 -11.28 -4.30
CA THR A 25 -1.77 -10.79 -3.26
C THR A 25 -2.20 -9.37 -3.57
N ARG A 26 -3.43 -9.18 -4.05
CA ARG A 26 -3.96 -7.84 -4.37
C ARG A 26 -4.59 -7.19 -3.14
N LEU A 27 -4.10 -6.02 -2.77
CA LEU A 27 -4.56 -5.30 -1.59
C LEU A 27 -4.97 -3.86 -1.94
N PRO A 28 -6.07 -3.34 -1.35
CA PRO A 28 -6.43 -1.95 -1.47
C PRO A 28 -5.49 -1.07 -0.64
N MET A 29 -5.01 0.01 -1.25
CA MET A 29 -4.04 0.94 -0.68
C MET A 29 -4.50 2.39 -0.94
N ILE A 30 -4.05 3.28 -0.07
CA ILE A 30 -4.27 4.73 -0.19
C ILE A 30 -2.99 5.46 0.20
N TYR A 31 -2.60 6.46 -0.59
CA TYR A 31 -1.47 7.31 -0.23
C TYR A 31 -1.87 8.28 0.89
N ILE A 32 -0.91 8.66 1.74
CA ILE A 32 -1.22 9.41 2.96
C ILE A 32 -1.87 10.77 2.68
N GLU A 33 -1.47 11.48 1.62
CA GLU A 33 -2.06 12.77 1.25
C GLU A 33 -3.53 12.64 0.83
N ASP A 34 -3.87 11.58 0.09
CA ASP A 34 -5.25 11.28 -0.29
C ASP A 34 -6.10 10.90 0.92
N CYS A 35 -5.51 10.14 1.86
CA CYS A 35 -6.17 9.77 3.11
C CYS A 35 -6.51 11.01 3.95
N LEU A 36 -5.55 11.92 4.11
CA LEU A 36 -5.75 13.19 4.83
C LEU A 36 -6.80 14.06 4.13
N SER A 37 -6.76 14.14 2.81
CA SER A 37 -7.74 14.89 2.01
C SER A 37 -9.14 14.32 2.13
N ALA A 38 -9.28 12.99 2.08
CA ALA A 38 -10.56 12.30 2.26
C ALA A 38 -11.12 12.52 3.68
N LEU A 39 -10.26 12.44 4.70
CA LEU A 39 -10.64 12.72 6.08
C LEU A 39 -11.10 14.17 6.26
N PHE A 40 -10.35 15.13 5.71
CA PHE A 40 -10.71 16.54 5.78
C PHE A 40 -12.07 16.82 5.12
N GLN A 41 -12.31 16.24 3.93
CA GLN A 41 -13.60 16.36 3.26
C GLN A 41 -14.73 15.73 4.08
N PHE A 42 -14.50 14.54 4.66
CA PHE A 42 -15.49 13.86 5.49
C PHE A 42 -15.89 14.71 6.71
N LEU A 43 -14.90 15.26 7.42
CA LEU A 43 -15.13 16.09 8.62
C LEU A 43 -15.84 17.41 8.33
N ASN A 44 -15.65 17.99 7.13
CA ASN A 44 -16.29 19.25 6.74
C ASN A 44 -17.62 19.05 5.99
N THR A 45 -18.02 17.81 5.74
CA THR A 45 -19.27 17.51 5.03
C THR A 45 -20.47 17.66 5.98
N PRO A 46 -21.51 18.43 5.61
CA PRO A 46 -22.72 18.55 6.43
C PRO A 46 -23.38 17.19 6.69
N ASP A 47 -23.79 16.92 7.93
CA ASP A 47 -24.43 15.67 8.37
C ASP A 47 -25.58 15.20 7.47
N ARG A 48 -26.38 16.12 6.93
CA ARG A 48 -27.50 15.80 6.02
C ARG A 48 -27.06 15.05 4.75
N LEU A 49 -25.79 15.17 4.35
CA LEU A 49 -25.20 14.48 3.20
C LEU A 49 -24.57 13.12 3.60
N LEU A 50 -24.27 12.94 4.88
CA LEU A 50 -23.70 11.70 5.42
C LEU A 50 -24.81 10.69 5.74
N ARG A 51 -25.17 9.88 4.73
CA ARG A 51 -26.23 8.85 4.82
C ARG A 51 -25.78 7.55 5.49
N ARG A 52 -24.48 7.35 5.70
CA ARG A 52 -23.91 6.12 6.28
C ARG A 52 -23.03 6.46 7.47
N ARG A 53 -22.92 5.51 8.40
CA ARG A 53 -21.97 5.60 9.52
C ARG A 53 -20.54 5.24 9.13
N VAL A 54 -20.38 4.46 8.06
CA VAL A 54 -19.08 3.97 7.60
C VAL A 54 -19.00 4.15 6.09
N TYR A 55 -17.87 4.71 5.65
CA TYR A 55 -17.52 4.89 4.25
C TYR A 55 -16.18 4.21 4.00
N ASN A 56 -16.15 3.24 3.10
CA ASN A 56 -14.89 2.62 2.67
C ASN A 56 -14.24 3.55 1.64
N VAL A 57 -13.00 3.94 1.91
CA VAL A 57 -12.21 4.82 1.04
C VAL A 57 -11.00 4.03 0.54
N THR A 58 -10.81 4.01 -0.77
CA THR A 58 -9.71 3.33 -1.44
C THR A 58 -9.21 4.20 -2.59
N ALA A 59 -7.90 4.26 -2.82
CA ALA A 59 -7.35 4.98 -3.97
C ALA A 59 -6.95 4.02 -5.09
N MET A 60 -6.14 3.02 -4.77
CA MET A 60 -5.60 2.07 -5.74
C MET A 60 -5.56 0.67 -5.15
N SER A 61 -5.53 -0.35 -6.02
CA SER A 61 -5.35 -1.74 -5.60
C SER A 61 -4.29 -2.37 -6.47
N PHE A 62 -3.24 -2.88 -5.84
CA PHE A 62 -2.11 -3.47 -6.55
C PHE A 62 -1.58 -4.69 -5.82
N THR A 63 -0.79 -5.46 -6.54
CA THR A 63 -0.05 -6.62 -6.05
C THR A 63 1.39 -6.24 -5.70
N PRO A 64 2.08 -6.97 -4.81
CA PRO A 64 3.50 -6.78 -4.57
C PRO A 64 4.32 -6.78 -5.87
N GLU A 65 4.03 -7.68 -6.80
CA GLU A 65 4.72 -7.75 -8.09
C GLU A 65 4.56 -6.46 -8.91
N GLU A 66 3.34 -5.91 -9.02
CA GLU A 66 3.09 -4.64 -9.69
C GLU A 66 3.86 -3.48 -9.02
N LEU A 67 3.87 -3.42 -7.69
CA LEU A 67 4.61 -2.40 -6.94
C LEU A 67 6.12 -2.49 -7.20
N PHE A 68 6.66 -3.70 -7.20
CA PHE A 68 8.08 -3.96 -7.36
C PHE A 68 8.56 -3.69 -8.78
N ASN A 69 7.74 -4.01 -9.78
CA ASN A 69 8.00 -3.67 -11.18
C ASN A 69 8.10 -2.15 -11.39
N GLU A 70 7.27 -1.36 -10.72
CA GLU A 70 7.40 0.09 -10.73
C GLU A 70 8.66 0.57 -9.99
N LEU A 71 8.98 -0.03 -8.84
CA LEU A 71 10.20 0.28 -8.08
C LEU A 71 11.49 0.03 -8.87
N PHE A 72 11.56 -1.03 -9.69
CA PHE A 72 12.74 -1.32 -10.52
C PHE A 72 13.09 -0.20 -11.51
N LYS A 73 12.11 0.62 -11.92
CA LYS A 73 12.37 1.79 -12.78
C LYS A 73 13.20 2.86 -12.07
N TYR A 74 13.11 2.92 -10.75
CA TYR A 74 13.81 3.90 -9.91
C TYR A 74 15.04 3.31 -9.20
N ILE A 75 15.01 2.01 -8.88
CA ILE A 75 16.09 1.29 -8.21
C ILE A 75 16.36 -0.03 -8.97
N PRO A 76 17.15 0.00 -10.06
CA PRO A 76 17.37 -1.18 -10.91
C PRO A 76 18.11 -2.33 -10.20
N ASP A 77 18.94 -2.01 -9.20
CA ASP A 77 19.75 -2.98 -8.46
C ASP A 77 18.99 -3.69 -7.32
N LEU A 78 17.72 -3.35 -7.12
CA LEU A 78 16.92 -3.89 -6.03
C LEU A 78 16.79 -5.42 -6.20
N LYS A 79 17.00 -6.18 -5.12
CA LYS A 79 16.76 -7.63 -5.10
C LYS A 79 15.59 -7.93 -4.19
N ILE A 80 14.59 -8.61 -4.74
CA ILE A 80 13.36 -8.93 -4.02
C ILE A 80 13.18 -10.44 -3.96
N THR A 81 12.88 -10.94 -2.76
CA THR A 81 12.50 -12.33 -2.52
C THR A 81 11.12 -12.37 -1.88
N TYR A 82 10.39 -13.47 -2.11
CA TYR A 82 9.07 -13.70 -1.51
C TYR A 82 9.18 -14.85 -0.51
N LYS A 83 8.78 -14.60 0.72
CA LYS A 83 8.72 -15.59 1.79
C LYS A 83 7.40 -15.42 2.56
N PRO A 84 6.29 -15.95 2.03
CA PRO A 84 4.99 -15.82 2.66
C PRO A 84 5.03 -16.31 4.12
N ASP A 85 4.50 -15.49 5.04
CA ASP A 85 4.38 -15.83 6.45
C ASP A 85 2.92 -15.82 6.92
N LYS A 86 2.69 -15.91 8.23
CA LYS A 86 1.33 -15.90 8.82
C LYS A 86 0.53 -14.64 8.49
N ARG A 87 1.18 -13.55 8.06
CA ARG A 87 0.55 -12.28 7.68
C ARG A 87 0.01 -12.31 6.26
N GLN A 88 0.12 -13.42 5.52
CA GLN A 88 -0.53 -13.60 4.21
C GLN A 88 -2.06 -13.70 4.33
N HIS A 89 -2.57 -14.22 5.46
CA HIS A 89 -4.02 -14.31 5.71
C HIS A 89 -4.53 -12.96 6.22
N ILE A 90 -4.74 -12.01 5.30
CA ILE A 90 -5.30 -10.67 5.56
C ILE A 90 -6.73 -10.58 5.04
#